data_AF-A0A7X7KVM1-F1
#
_entry.id   AF-A0A7X7KVM1-F1
#
_cell.length_a   1.000
_cell.length_b   1.000
_cell.length_c   1.000
_cell.angle_alpha   90.00
_cell.angle_beta   90.00
_cell.angle_gamma   90.00
#
_symmetry.space_group_name_H-M   'P 1'
#
loop_
_entity.id
_entity.type
_entity.pdbx_description
1 polymer ?
#
loop_
_entity_poly.entity_id
_entity_poly.type
_entity_poly.pdbx_seq_one_letter_code
_entity_poly.pdbx_strand_id
1 'polypeptide(L)' 'SGMNALSGITVLGALLVLAHAARSGRQALAAAAIVLAAVNVVGGFVVTGRMLRMFSRKEAGE' A
#
# COMPACT_ATOMS: atom_id res chain seq x y z
N SER A 1 -13.23 1.33 2.64
CA SER A 1 -11.76 1.46 2.50
C SER A 1 -10.98 0.17 2.74
N GLY A 2 -11.48 -0.82 3.50
CA GLY A 2 -10.70 -2.06 3.76
C GLY A 2 -10.20 -2.80 2.51
N MET A 3 -10.91 -2.69 1.39
CA MET A 3 -10.50 -3.31 0.11
C MET A 3 -9.21 -2.70 -0.48
N ASN A 4 -8.92 -1.40 -0.24
CA ASN A 4 -7.64 -0.79 -0.63
C ASN A 4 -6.48 -1.26 0.24
N ALA A 5 -6.72 -1.62 1.50
CA ALA A 5 -5.70 -2.25 2.35
C ALA A 5 -5.46 -3.71 1.96
N LEU A 6 -6.50 -4.45 1.55
CA LEU A 6 -6.40 -5.80 0.96
C LEU A 6 -5.62 -5.80 -0.36
N SER A 7 -5.73 -4.74 -1.16
CA SER A 7 -4.86 -4.53 -2.33
C SER A 7 -3.37 -4.43 -1.96
N GLY A 8 -3.00 -4.33 -0.68
CA GLY A 8 -1.61 -4.36 -0.23
C GLY A 8 -0.83 -5.62 -0.62
N ILE A 9 -1.52 -6.68 -1.08
CA ILE A 9 -0.93 -7.84 -1.76
C ILE A 9 -0.01 -7.44 -2.94
N THR A 10 -0.16 -6.23 -3.51
CA THR A 10 0.73 -5.69 -4.56
C THR A 10 2.20 -5.66 -4.11
N VAL A 11 2.50 -5.56 -2.81
CA VAL A 11 3.87 -5.66 -2.29
C VAL A 11 4.51 -7.01 -2.60
N LEU A 12 3.77 -8.11 -2.52
CA LEU A 12 4.31 -9.44 -2.88
C LEU A 12 4.69 -9.49 -4.36
N GLY A 13 3.85 -8.92 -5.24
CA GLY A 13 4.17 -8.80 -6.66
C GLY A 13 5.43 -7.97 -6.92
N ALA A 14 5.57 -6.84 -6.21
CA ALA A 14 6.75 -5.99 -6.33
C ALA A 14 8.04 -6.68 -5.84
N LEU A 15 7.96 -7.49 -4.78
CA LEU A 15 9.10 -8.30 -4.30
C LEU A 15 9.53 -9.36 -5.33
N LEU A 16 8.57 -10.01 -6.00
CA LEU A 16 8.87 -10.94 -7.09
C LEU A 16 9.54 -10.24 -8.28
N VAL A 17 9.05 -9.05 -8.65
CA VAL A 17 9.66 -8.22 -9.71
C VAL A 17 11.09 -7.81 -9.32
N LEU A 18 11.32 -7.44 -8.07
CA LEU A 18 12.65 -7.09 -7.56
C LEU A 18 13.62 -8.27 -7.63
N ALA A 19 13.18 -9.46 -7.18
CA ALA A 19 13.97 -10.67 -7.25
C ALA A 19 14.36 -11.04 -8.70
N HIS A 20 13.45 -10.84 -9.65
CA HIS A 20 13.74 -11.07 -11.07
C HIS A 20 14.67 -10.00 -11.65
N ALA A 21 14.42 -8.72 -11.35
CA ALA A 21 15.18 -7.59 -11.89
C ALA A 21 16.65 -7.59 -11.46
N ALA A 22 16.98 -8.16 -10.29
CA ALA A 22 18.36 -8.37 -9.84
C ALA A 22 19.19 -9.21 -10.83
N ARG A 23 18.54 -10.09 -11.61
CA ARG A 23 19.20 -10.93 -12.62
C ARG A 23 19.12 -10.36 -14.04
N SER A 24 18.15 -9.49 -14.33
CA SER A 24 17.86 -9.01 -15.69
C SER A 24 18.37 -7.59 -15.99
N GLY A 25 19.01 -6.92 -15.02
CA GLY A 25 19.47 -5.53 -15.16
C GLY A 25 18.34 -4.48 -15.17
N ARG A 26 17.14 -4.83 -14.72
CA ARG A 26 15.94 -3.96 -14.75
C ARG A 26 15.68 -3.25 -13.42
N GLN A 27 16.75 -2.86 -12.73
CA GLN A 27 16.69 -2.37 -11.34
C GLN A 27 15.83 -1.10 -11.19
N ALA A 28 15.83 -0.21 -12.18
CA ALA A 28 15.02 1.01 -12.16
C ALA A 28 13.50 0.72 -12.14
N LEU A 29 13.03 -0.24 -12.95
CA LEU A 29 11.63 -0.65 -12.98
C LEU A 29 11.22 -1.36 -11.68
N ALA A 30 12.10 -2.19 -11.13
CA ALA A 30 11.85 -2.83 -9.85
C ALA A 30 11.81 -1.84 -8.69
N ALA A 31 12.68 -0.82 -8.71
CA ALA A 31 12.66 0.26 -7.73
C ALA A 31 11.31 1.02 -7.79
N ALA A 32 10.85 1.36 -8.99
CA ALA A 32 9.53 1.97 -9.17
C ALA A 32 8.40 1.07 -8.67
N ALA A 33 8.43 -0.23 -8.98
CA ALA A 33 7.40 -1.18 -8.54
C ALA A 33 7.29 -1.26 -7.01
N ILE A 34 8.43 -1.30 -6.31
CA ILE A 34 8.47 -1.30 -4.83
C ILE A 34 7.94 0.00 -4.25
N VAL A 35 8.34 1.16 -4.81
CA VAL A 35 7.83 2.46 -4.36
C VAL A 35 6.32 2.56 -4.52
N LEU A 36 5.79 2.16 -5.67
CA LEU A 36 4.34 2.18 -5.93
C LEU A 36 3.58 1.25 -4.98
N ALA A 37 4.11 0.05 -4.73
CA ALA A 37 3.51 -0.89 -3.78
C ALA A 37 3.52 -0.34 -2.34
N ALA A 38 4.61 0.32 -1.93
CA ALA A 38 4.69 0.97 -0.62
C ALA A 38 3.66 2.10 -0.47
N VAL A 39 3.51 2.95 -1.49
CA VAL A 39 2.50 4.03 -1.49
C VAL A 39 1.08 3.47 -1.39
N ASN A 40 0.77 2.39 -2.12
CA ASN A 40 -0.54 1.75 -2.06
C ASN A 40 -0.88 1.26 -0.64
N VAL A 41 0.07 0.56 0.00
CA VAL A 41 -0.10 0.05 1.37
C VAL A 41 -0.24 1.19 2.38
N VAL A 42 0.74 2.11 2.42
CA VAL A 42 0.75 3.21 3.39
C VAL A 42 -0.48 4.10 3.22
N GLY A 43 -0.83 4.47 1.98
CA GLY A 43 -2.02 5.25 1.67
C GLY A 43 -3.30 4.55 2.11
N GLY A 44 -3.43 3.24 1.86
CA GLY A 44 -4.56 2.42 2.29
C GLY A 44 -4.76 2.41 3.80
N PHE A 45 -3.68 2.28 4.58
CA PHE A 45 -3.73 2.31 6.04
C PHE A 45 -4.04 3.72 6.58
N VAL A 46 -3.42 4.77 6.03
CA VAL A 46 -3.66 6.16 6.45
C VAL A 46 -5.12 6.57 6.22
N VAL A 47 -5.67 6.27 5.04
CA VAL A 47 -7.07 6.59 4.72
C VAL A 47 -8.03 5.79 5.60
N THR A 48 -7.74 4.51 5.84
CA THR A 48 -8.56 3.69 6.75
C THR A 48 -8.54 4.24 8.17
N GLY A 49 -7.38 4.67 8.67
CA GLY A 49 -7.29 5.34 9.97
C GLY A 49 -8.09 6.65 10.03
N ARG A 50 -8.08 7.46 8.97
CA ARG A 50 -8.92 8.67 8.88
C ARG A 50 -10.41 8.34 8.87
N MET A 51 -10.82 7.29 8.14
CA MET A 51 -12.21 6.83 8.15
C MET A 51 -12.67 6.39 9.53
N LEU A 52 -11.85 5.59 10.24
CA LEU A 52 -12.19 5.13 11.59
C LEU A 52 -12.33 6.29 12.60
N ARG A 53 -11.48 7.32 12.50
CA ARG A 53 -11.64 8.53 13.34
C ARG A 53 -12.93 9.30 13.07
N MET A 54 -13.45 9.29 11.84
CA MET A 54 -14.71 9.97 11.50
C MET A 54 -15.93 9.29 12.14
N PHE A 55 -15.89 7.97 12.34
CA PHE A 55 -16.92 7.26 13.10
C PHE A 55 -16.85 7.57 14.60
N SER A 56 -15.65 7.56 15.18
CA SER A 56 -15.47 7.85 16.61
C SER A 56 -15.81 9.30 17.00
N ARG A 57 -15.68 10.25 16.05
CA ARG A 57 -16.08 11.65 16.27
C ARG A 57 -17.60 11.86 16.24
N LYS A 58 -18.37 10.91 15.72
CA LYS A 58 -19.84 10.98 15.66
C LYS A 58 -20.48 10.54 16.98
N GLU A 59 -19.83 9.68 17.76
CA GLU A 59 -20.33 9.21 19.07
C GLU A 59 -20.06 10.21 20.21
N ALA A 60 -19.08 11.09 20.09
CA ALA A 60 -18.73 12.07 21.14
C ALA A 60 -19.54 13.39 21.06
N GLY A 61 -20.61 13.42 20.25
CA GLY A 61 -21.40 14.61 19.94
C GLY A 61 -22.88 14.53 20.33
N GLU A 62 -23.26 13.59 21.20
CA GLU A 62 -24.57 13.53 21.87
C GLU A 62 -24.37 13.53 23.39
#